data_AF-A0A3M3ASD2-F1
#
_entry.id   AF-A0A3M3ASD2-F1
#
_cell.length_a   1.000
_cell.length_b   1.000
_cell.length_c   1.000
_cell.angle_alpha   90.00
_cell.angle_beta   90.00
_cell.angle_gamma   90.00
#
_symmetry.space_group_name_H-M   'P 1'
#
loop_
_entity.id
_entity.type
_entity.pdbx_description
1 polymer ?
#
loop_
_entity_poly.entity_id
_entity_poly.type
_entity_poly.pdbx_seq_one_letter_code
_entity_poly.pdbx_strand_id
1 'polypeptide(L)'
;MAGLLRQTRVQPGKMVTLQWLGNFPVTVKVPRKNELGVTVGYDDKDVHRNQWALKVEGNPAVRSGQDEGVKLGAYDAGRFAVVQQAWLAQLGVDAPLPTPPTDGLYWLTPNGEGSAKTGDELSAPRPPIDPNNTAGQPVISSWSQDGHLDMYLVRGDGPYLQGVVRQGDQMQHVLVSLPGRDDGPSMVFNAITPEGLLPIGTGNGINRSGGEPVSREHIAFKLEGDSAVRIGKLDAPGEVPPTLHALLGFDQRWKEENTLPKSAPTAAPSVQPSDPRPV
;
A
#
# COMPACT_ATOMS: atom_id res chain seq x y z
N MET A 1 -21.81 9.88 -15.45
CA MET A 1 -21.14 8.67 -14.93
C MET A 1 -22.00 7.40 -15.03
N ALA A 2 -23.34 7.48 -14.94
CA ALA A 2 -24.20 6.28 -14.97
C ALA A 2 -24.09 5.39 -16.22
N GLY A 3 -23.77 5.94 -17.40
CA GLY A 3 -23.63 5.16 -18.64
C GLY A 3 -22.35 4.31 -18.73
N LEU A 4 -21.24 4.79 -18.15
CA LEU A 4 -19.93 4.12 -18.20
C LEU A 4 -19.89 2.88 -17.30
N LEU A 5 -20.64 2.91 -16.19
CA LEU A 5 -20.76 1.83 -15.21
C LEU A 5 -21.62 0.66 -15.72
N ARG A 6 -22.62 0.92 -16.58
CA ARG A 6 -23.48 -0.14 -17.16
C ARG A 6 -22.76 -1.00 -18.20
N GLN A 7 -21.76 -0.45 -18.89
CA GLN A 7 -21.00 -1.20 -19.91
C GLN A 7 -19.82 -1.99 -19.32
N THR A 8 -19.39 -1.72 -18.09
CA THR A 8 -18.13 -2.26 -17.53
C THR A 8 -18.28 -3.32 -16.44
N ARG A 9 -19.50 -3.73 -16.03
CA ARG A 9 -19.77 -4.77 -15.00
C ARG A 9 -18.85 -4.66 -13.76
N VAL A 10 -18.46 -3.45 -13.36
CA VAL A 10 -17.59 -3.22 -12.20
C VAL A 10 -18.45 -3.36 -10.94
N GLN A 11 -18.06 -4.27 -10.06
CA GLN A 11 -18.71 -4.44 -8.75
C GLN A 11 -18.30 -3.31 -7.80
N PRO A 12 -19.19 -2.88 -6.89
CA PRO A 12 -18.85 -1.89 -5.86
C PRO A 12 -17.63 -2.34 -5.03
N GLY A 13 -16.65 -1.46 -4.83
CA GLY A 13 -15.46 -1.73 -4.00
C GLY A 13 -14.14 -1.95 -4.77
N LYS A 14 -14.15 -2.03 -6.10
CA LYS A 14 -12.93 -2.17 -6.92
C LYS A 14 -12.27 -0.79 -7.18
N MET A 15 -10.94 -0.70 -7.03
CA MET A 15 -10.17 0.45 -7.53
C MET A 15 -10.07 0.41 -9.05
N VAL A 16 -10.16 1.59 -9.67
CA VAL A 16 -10.04 1.77 -11.11
C VAL A 16 -9.11 2.95 -11.37
N THR A 17 -8.21 2.81 -12.35
CA THR A 17 -7.37 3.93 -12.78
C THR A 17 -8.18 4.78 -13.75
N LEU A 18 -8.47 6.02 -13.36
CA LEU A 18 -9.13 7.01 -14.21
C LEU A 18 -8.08 7.76 -15.02
N GLN A 19 -8.07 7.54 -16.34
CA GLN A 19 -7.23 8.30 -17.26
C GLN A 19 -8.08 9.40 -17.91
N TRP A 20 -7.66 10.65 -17.75
CA TRP A 20 -8.31 11.80 -18.38
C TRP A 20 -7.89 11.89 -19.85
N LEU A 21 -8.85 11.76 -20.77
CA LEU A 21 -8.59 11.73 -22.22
C LEU A 21 -8.80 13.10 -22.91
N GLY A 22 -9.10 14.14 -22.14
CA GLY A 22 -9.34 15.49 -22.64
C GLY A 22 -10.82 15.88 -22.70
N ASN A 23 -11.07 17.08 -23.23
CA ASN A 23 -12.38 17.72 -23.30
C ASN A 23 -12.87 17.76 -24.75
N PHE A 24 -13.93 17.03 -25.07
CA PHE A 24 -14.53 16.97 -26.41
C PHE A 24 -15.93 17.59 -26.40
N PRO A 25 -16.34 18.30 -27.48
CA PRO A 25 -17.70 18.81 -27.60
C PRO A 25 -18.68 17.64 -27.79
N VAL A 26 -19.76 17.63 -27.00
CA VAL A 26 -20.82 16.62 -27.10
C VAL A 26 -22.18 17.29 -27.02
N THR A 27 -23.05 16.99 -27.98
CA THR A 27 -24.45 17.45 -27.97
C THR A 27 -25.27 16.61 -26.99
N VAL A 28 -25.87 17.24 -25.98
CA VAL A 28 -26.76 16.58 -25.01
C VAL A 28 -28.18 17.11 -25.11
N LYS A 29 -29.15 16.21 -24.97
CA LYS A 29 -30.58 16.56 -25.00
C LYS A 29 -31.05 16.99 -23.61
N VAL A 30 -31.50 18.23 -23.45
CA VAL A 30 -31.95 18.79 -22.17
C VAL A 30 -33.48 18.87 -22.14
N PRO A 31 -34.14 18.43 -21.06
CA PRO A 31 -35.60 18.42 -20.98
C PRO A 31 -36.16 19.85 -20.94
N ARG A 32 -37.06 20.16 -21.88
CA ARG A 32 -37.86 21.38 -21.92
C ARG A 32 -39.12 21.16 -21.07
N LYS A 33 -39.30 21.97 -20.03
CA LYS A 33 -40.47 21.90 -19.12
C LYS A 33 -41.49 22.99 -19.44
N ASN A 34 -42.77 22.72 -19.21
CA ASN A 34 -43.84 23.72 -19.28
C ASN A 34 -43.98 24.49 -17.95
N GLU A 35 -44.89 25.47 -17.90
CA GLU A 35 -45.12 26.35 -16.73
C GLU A 35 -45.59 25.61 -15.46
N LEU A 36 -46.03 24.35 -15.60
CA LEU A 36 -46.40 23.47 -14.49
C LEU A 36 -45.24 22.56 -14.04
N GLY A 37 -44.03 22.76 -14.58
CA GLY A 37 -42.82 22.00 -14.24
C GLY A 37 -42.75 20.60 -14.87
N VAL A 38 -43.68 20.25 -15.76
CA VAL A 38 -43.75 18.95 -16.44
C VAL A 38 -42.91 19.00 -17.72
N THR A 39 -42.08 17.97 -17.93
CA THR A 39 -41.23 17.86 -19.14
C THR A 39 -42.09 17.60 -20.38
N VAL A 40 -42.06 18.52 -21.35
CA VAL A 40 -42.86 18.50 -22.59
C VAL A 40 -42.05 18.25 -23.85
N GLY A 41 -40.71 18.17 -23.76
CA GLY A 41 -39.84 17.89 -24.90
C GLY A 41 -38.37 17.88 -24.51
N TYR A 42 -37.46 17.70 -25.48
CA TYR A 42 -36.02 17.78 -25.26
C TYR A 42 -35.38 18.62 -26.37
N ASP A 43 -34.53 19.58 -26.00
CA ASP A 43 -33.75 20.40 -26.92
C ASP A 43 -32.28 19.94 -26.96
N ASP A 44 -31.64 20.02 -28.12
CA ASP A 44 -30.23 19.66 -28.30
C ASP A 44 -29.34 20.84 -27.90
N LYS A 45 -28.42 20.62 -26.96
CA LYS A 45 -27.47 21.62 -26.47
C LYS A 45 -26.05 21.08 -26.53
N ASP A 46 -25.19 21.78 -27.24
CA ASP A 46 -23.75 21.47 -27.27
C ASP A 46 -23.10 21.84 -25.94
N VAL A 47 -22.51 20.85 -25.28
CA VAL A 47 -21.75 21.04 -24.04
C VAL A 47 -20.39 20.38 -24.14
N HIS A 48 -19.43 20.93 -23.43
CA HIS A 48 -18.09 20.38 -23.32
C HIS A 48 -18.08 19.34 -22.20
N ARG A 49 -17.68 18.09 -22.50
CA ARG A 49 -17.71 17.01 -21.51
C ARG A 49 -16.34 16.35 -21.40
N ASN A 50 -15.83 16.30 -20.16
CA ASN A 50 -14.66 15.53 -19.82
C ASN A 50 -14.90 14.05 -20.16
N GLN A 51 -14.08 13.51 -21.07
CA GLN A 51 -14.07 12.09 -21.36
C GLN A 51 -13.04 11.40 -20.47
N TRP A 52 -13.49 10.38 -19.77
CA TRP A 52 -12.68 9.56 -18.87
C TRP A 52 -12.58 8.17 -19.48
N ALA A 53 -11.36 7.68 -19.72
CA ALA A 53 -11.14 6.27 -19.97
C ALA A 53 -10.99 5.53 -18.63
N LEU A 54 -11.68 4.41 -18.55
CA LEU A 54 -11.58 3.48 -17.44
C LEU A 54 -10.68 2.34 -17.89
N LYS A 55 -9.47 2.25 -17.33
CA LYS A 55 -8.66 1.04 -17.43
C LYS A 55 -8.84 0.28 -16.12
N VAL A 56 -9.54 -0.85 -16.20
CA VAL A 56 -9.62 -1.80 -15.08
C VAL A 56 -8.24 -2.45 -15.02
N GLU A 57 -7.41 -2.01 -14.08
CA GLU A 57 -6.13 -2.63 -13.80
C GLU A 57 -6.33 -3.53 -12.57
N GLY A 58 -6.01 -4.80 -12.75
CA GLY A 58 -6.53 -5.90 -11.95
C GLY A 58 -7.45 -6.75 -12.79
N ASN A 59 -6.96 -7.92 -13.20
CA ASN A 59 -7.81 -8.96 -13.73
C ASN A 59 -9.05 -9.09 -12.82
N PRO A 60 -10.29 -9.11 -13.35
CA PRO A 60 -11.33 -9.82 -12.66
C PRO A 60 -10.87 -11.27 -12.68
N ALA A 61 -10.06 -11.67 -11.69
CA ALA A 61 -10.06 -13.05 -11.29
C ALA A 61 -11.50 -13.29 -10.83
N VAL A 62 -12.32 -13.70 -11.80
CA VAL A 62 -13.32 -14.72 -11.65
C VAL A 62 -12.78 -15.62 -10.53
N ARG A 63 -13.58 -15.83 -9.47
CA ARG A 63 -13.44 -17.05 -8.67
C ARG A 63 -13.69 -18.19 -9.65
N SER A 64 -12.69 -18.52 -10.47
CA SER A 64 -12.75 -19.66 -11.35
C SER A 64 -12.69 -20.83 -10.39
N GLY A 65 -13.76 -21.60 -10.34
CA GLY A 65 -13.76 -22.94 -9.75
C GLY A 65 -12.86 -23.91 -10.56
N GLN A 66 -11.68 -23.44 -10.98
CA GLN A 66 -10.64 -24.15 -11.72
C GLN A 66 -9.30 -23.69 -11.14
N ASP A 67 -8.96 -24.20 -9.96
CA ASP A 67 -7.65 -24.03 -9.30
C ASP A 67 -6.77 -25.28 -9.48
N GLU A 68 -7.12 -26.18 -10.39
CA GLU A 68 -6.22 -27.25 -10.81
C GLU A 68 -5.13 -26.63 -11.71
N GLY A 69 -4.05 -26.12 -11.09
CA GLY A 69 -2.83 -25.75 -11.82
C GLY A 69 -2.01 -24.57 -11.29
N VAL A 70 -2.47 -23.81 -10.30
CA VAL A 70 -1.68 -22.70 -9.74
C VAL A 70 -0.72 -23.24 -8.68
N LYS A 71 0.59 -23.19 -8.94
CA LYS A 71 1.61 -23.58 -7.96
C LYS A 71 1.64 -22.57 -6.81
N LEU A 72 1.14 -22.99 -5.64
CA LEU A 72 1.13 -22.18 -4.43
C LEU A 72 2.52 -22.15 -3.78
N GLY A 73 2.87 -21.00 -3.21
CA GLY A 73 3.95 -20.87 -2.23
C GLY A 73 3.41 -21.02 -0.81
N ALA A 74 4.31 -21.19 0.15
CA ALA A 74 3.96 -21.30 1.56
C ALA A 74 4.85 -20.43 2.44
N TYR A 75 4.29 -19.92 3.53
CA TYR A 75 4.99 -19.26 4.62
C TYR A 75 4.78 -20.06 5.91
N ASP A 76 5.84 -20.27 6.68
CA ASP A 76 5.79 -21.11 7.88
C ASP A 76 5.10 -20.37 9.05
N ALA A 77 4.01 -20.94 9.57
CA ALA A 77 3.23 -20.31 10.62
C ALA A 77 3.96 -20.26 11.97
N GLY A 78 4.83 -21.25 12.24
CA GLY A 78 5.68 -21.24 13.44
C GLY A 78 6.71 -20.12 13.36
N ARG A 79 7.33 -19.95 12.19
CA ARG A 79 8.27 -18.84 11.95
C ARG A 79 7.58 -17.48 12.05
N PHE A 80 6.34 -17.39 11.56
CA PHE A 80 5.53 -16.18 11.74
C PHE A 80 5.34 -15.84 13.23
N ALA A 81 4.90 -16.82 14.02
CA ALA A 81 4.63 -16.62 15.44
C ALA A 81 5.88 -16.18 16.22
N VAL A 82 7.06 -16.77 15.92
CA VAL A 82 8.32 -16.39 16.58
C VAL A 82 8.69 -14.93 16.30
N VAL A 83 8.61 -14.49 15.05
CA VAL A 83 8.91 -13.09 14.68
C VAL A 83 7.89 -12.15 15.32
N GLN A 84 6.61 -12.50 15.27
CA GLN A 84 5.53 -11.68 15.79
C GLN A 84 5.63 -11.47 17.30
N GLN A 85 5.91 -12.53 18.06
CA GLN A 85 6.00 -12.47 19.51
C GLN A 85 7.13 -11.54 19.99
N ALA A 86 8.25 -11.50 19.26
CA ALA A 86 9.43 -10.74 19.65
C ALA A 86 9.17 -9.23 19.73
N TRP A 87 8.41 -8.66 18.80
CA TRP A 87 8.16 -7.22 18.74
C TRP A 87 6.87 -6.80 19.46
N LEU A 88 5.83 -7.64 19.50
CA LEU A 88 4.58 -7.34 20.22
C LEU A 88 4.86 -7.05 21.70
N ALA A 89 5.70 -7.87 22.32
CA ALA A 89 6.10 -7.71 23.73
C ALA A 89 6.86 -6.40 23.97
N GLN A 90 7.64 -5.93 23.00
CA GLN A 90 8.41 -4.68 23.11
C GLN A 90 7.51 -3.45 23.01
N LEU A 91 6.47 -3.51 22.17
CA LEU A 91 5.54 -2.38 21.96
C LEU A 91 4.33 -2.39 22.90
N GLY A 92 4.12 -3.47 23.67
CA GLY A 92 2.96 -3.60 24.54
C GLY A 92 1.63 -3.64 23.77
N VAL A 93 1.64 -4.14 22.53
CA VAL A 93 0.44 -4.27 21.70
C VAL A 93 -0.34 -5.50 22.16
N ASP A 94 -1.56 -5.29 22.64
CA ASP A 94 -2.47 -6.35 23.04
C ASP A 94 -3.15 -6.99 21.81
N ALA A 95 -2.45 -7.95 21.20
CA ALA A 95 -2.96 -8.77 20.10
C ALA A 95 -2.52 -10.22 20.34
N PRO A 96 -3.45 -11.14 20.66
CA PRO A 96 -3.11 -12.53 20.90
C PRO A 96 -2.60 -13.18 19.61
N LEU A 97 -1.52 -13.97 19.73
CA LEU A 97 -0.95 -14.66 18.57
C LEU A 97 -2.03 -15.50 17.86
N PRO A 98 -2.05 -15.49 16.52
CA PRO A 98 -3.06 -16.22 15.77
C PRO A 98 -2.88 -17.73 15.96
N THR A 99 -3.99 -18.46 15.93
CA THR A 99 -3.95 -19.93 15.88
C THR A 99 -3.45 -20.36 14.50
N PRO A 100 -2.38 -21.18 14.42
CA PRO A 100 -1.85 -21.60 13.14
C PRO A 100 -2.83 -22.56 12.43
N PRO A 101 -2.80 -22.62 11.09
CA PRO A 101 -3.50 -23.64 10.31
C PRO A 101 -3.04 -25.06 10.69
N THR A 102 -3.87 -26.06 10.39
CA THR A 102 -3.61 -27.47 10.78
C THR A 102 -2.31 -28.02 10.21
N ASP A 103 -1.96 -27.63 8.99
CA ASP A 103 -0.71 -28.01 8.31
C ASP A 103 0.49 -27.12 8.72
N GLY A 104 0.26 -26.10 9.55
CA GLY A 104 1.29 -25.15 9.96
C GLY A 104 1.77 -24.21 8.85
N LEU A 105 1.06 -24.12 7.72
CA LEU A 105 1.47 -23.34 6.56
C LEU A 105 0.43 -22.29 6.16
N TYR A 106 0.94 -21.11 5.83
CA TYR A 106 0.17 -20.04 5.22
C TYR A 106 0.36 -20.08 3.70
N TRP A 107 -0.72 -20.35 2.98
CA TRP A 107 -0.68 -20.56 1.53
C TRP A 107 -0.84 -19.26 0.76
N LEU A 108 0.00 -19.08 -0.27
CA LEU A 108 0.03 -17.90 -1.11
C LEU A 108 0.00 -18.27 -2.58
N THR A 109 -0.77 -17.52 -3.36
CA THR A 109 -0.68 -17.59 -4.81
C THR A 109 0.55 -16.81 -5.31
N PRO A 110 1.02 -17.04 -6.56
CA PRO A 110 2.16 -16.30 -7.12
C PRO A 110 1.97 -14.77 -7.17
N ASN A 111 0.73 -14.29 -7.07
CA ASN A 111 0.44 -12.87 -7.10
C ASN A 111 0.59 -12.20 -5.70
N GLY A 112 0.84 -12.99 -4.64
CA GLY A 112 0.97 -12.52 -3.26
C GLY A 112 -0.34 -12.51 -2.45
N GLU A 113 -1.47 -12.90 -3.05
CA GLU A 113 -2.73 -13.10 -2.34
C GLU A 113 -2.71 -14.41 -1.57
N GLY A 114 -3.21 -14.34 -0.34
CA GLY A 114 -3.45 -15.47 0.53
C GLY A 114 -4.50 -16.43 -0.01
N SER A 115 -4.36 -17.69 0.36
CA SER A 115 -5.30 -18.76 0.06
C SER A 115 -5.68 -19.50 1.32
N ALA A 116 -6.98 -19.78 1.47
CA ALA A 116 -7.49 -20.75 2.44
C ALA A 116 -7.39 -22.20 1.94
N LYS A 117 -7.15 -22.40 0.63
CA LYS A 117 -6.86 -23.72 0.06
C LYS A 117 -5.41 -24.07 0.32
N THR A 118 -5.21 -25.31 0.74
CA THR A 118 -3.88 -25.89 0.93
C THR A 118 -3.26 -26.30 -0.41
N GLY A 119 -1.93 -26.22 -0.49
CA GLY A 119 -1.14 -26.73 -1.60
C GLY A 119 -0.45 -28.03 -1.24
N ASP A 120 0.54 -28.41 -2.06
CA ASP A 120 1.41 -29.55 -1.75
C ASP A 120 2.55 -29.11 -0.81
N GLU A 121 2.47 -29.51 0.46
CA GLU A 121 3.41 -29.15 1.52
C GLU A 121 4.86 -29.49 1.20
N LEU A 122 5.11 -30.57 0.45
CA LEU A 122 6.45 -31.08 0.17
C LEU A 122 7.15 -30.31 -0.96
N SER A 123 6.38 -29.73 -1.89
CA SER A 123 6.93 -29.06 -3.08
C SER A 123 6.72 -27.54 -3.08
N ALA A 124 5.95 -27.02 -2.13
CA ALA A 124 5.70 -25.60 -1.98
C ALA A 124 7.00 -24.82 -1.69
N PRO A 125 7.37 -23.83 -2.52
CA PRO A 125 8.50 -22.97 -2.22
C PRO A 125 8.22 -22.16 -0.95
N ARG A 126 9.21 -22.11 -0.06
CA ARG A 126 9.16 -21.35 1.20
C ARG A 126 10.27 -20.31 1.20
N PRO A 127 10.05 -19.13 1.79
CA PRO A 127 11.12 -18.15 1.91
C PRO A 127 12.27 -18.74 2.73
N PRO A 128 13.53 -18.53 2.30
CA PRO A 128 14.66 -18.91 3.13
C PRO A 128 14.65 -18.06 4.41
N ILE A 129 15.06 -18.67 5.52
CA ILE A 129 15.29 -17.93 6.76
C ILE A 129 16.39 -16.90 6.49
N ASP A 130 16.15 -15.65 6.88
CA ASP A 130 17.11 -14.58 6.65
C ASP A 130 18.43 -14.86 7.41
N PRO A 131 19.57 -15.04 6.71
CA PRO A 131 20.85 -15.35 7.33
C PRO A 131 21.37 -14.22 8.22
N ASN A 132 20.92 -12.98 8.01
CA ASN A 132 21.33 -11.83 8.81
C ASN A 132 20.44 -11.61 10.05
N ASN A 133 19.44 -12.48 10.26
CA ASN A 133 18.48 -12.40 11.37
C ASN A 133 17.85 -11.00 11.53
N THR A 134 17.54 -10.35 10.40
CA THR A 134 16.88 -9.03 10.35
C THR A 134 15.35 -9.16 10.39
N ALA A 135 14.81 -10.36 10.36
CA ALA A 135 13.39 -10.59 10.61
C ALA A 135 12.99 -10.03 11.99
N GLY A 136 11.88 -9.30 12.05
CA GLY A 136 11.44 -8.58 13.24
C GLY A 136 11.91 -7.13 13.34
N GLN A 137 12.83 -6.68 12.46
CA GLN A 137 13.21 -5.26 12.41
C GLN A 137 12.03 -4.38 11.98
N PRO A 138 11.79 -3.24 12.63
CA PRO A 138 10.74 -2.29 12.24
C PRO A 138 10.94 -1.78 10.81
N VAL A 139 9.86 -1.68 10.05
CA VAL A 139 9.91 -1.14 8.68
C VAL A 139 8.89 -0.01 8.52
N ILE A 140 7.63 -0.24 8.88
CA ILE A 140 6.55 0.72 8.62
C ILE A 140 5.65 0.83 9.84
N SER A 141 5.38 2.06 10.27
CA SER A 141 4.32 2.35 11.22
C SER A 141 3.27 3.31 10.65
N SER A 142 2.04 3.19 11.11
CA SER A 142 0.95 4.11 10.82
C SER A 142 0.19 4.39 12.11
N TRP A 143 -0.14 5.65 12.32
CA TRP A 143 -0.81 6.13 13.52
C TRP A 143 -1.94 7.05 13.09
N SER A 144 -3.09 6.89 13.74
CA SER A 144 -4.21 7.80 13.57
C SER A 144 -3.90 9.18 14.17
N GLN A 145 -4.71 10.18 13.80
CA GLN A 145 -4.57 11.54 14.33
C GLN A 145 -4.68 11.60 15.86
N ASP A 146 -5.47 10.69 16.45
CA ASP A 146 -5.67 10.57 17.89
C ASP A 146 -4.53 9.79 18.59
N GLY A 147 -3.49 9.39 17.85
CA GLY A 147 -2.33 8.69 18.39
C GLY A 147 -2.52 7.18 18.60
N HIS A 148 -3.64 6.61 18.15
CA HIS A 148 -3.80 5.15 18.15
C HIS A 148 -3.04 4.52 16.99
N LEU A 149 -2.37 3.40 17.27
CA LEU A 149 -1.70 2.59 16.27
C LEU A 149 -2.71 2.11 15.22
N ASP A 150 -2.41 2.33 13.95
CA ASP A 150 -3.19 1.85 12.81
C ASP A 150 -2.52 0.67 12.11
N MET A 151 -1.19 0.66 12.10
CA MET A 151 -0.41 -0.43 11.52
C MET A 151 1.00 -0.41 12.09
N TYR A 152 1.55 -1.60 12.31
CA TYR A 152 2.97 -1.78 12.57
C TYR A 152 3.46 -3.00 11.81
N LEU A 153 4.41 -2.79 10.91
CA LEU A 153 5.00 -3.84 10.06
C LEU A 153 6.49 -3.94 10.32
N VAL A 154 6.93 -5.16 10.57
CA VAL A 154 8.33 -5.57 10.68
C VAL A 154 8.73 -6.40 9.47
N ARG A 155 10.04 -6.54 9.27
CA ARG A 155 10.59 -7.41 8.23
C ARG A 155 10.25 -8.88 8.51
N GLY A 156 9.78 -9.59 7.50
CA GLY A 156 9.66 -11.05 7.51
C GLY A 156 10.78 -11.75 6.77
N ASP A 157 10.75 -13.07 6.78
CA ASP A 157 11.67 -13.89 5.99
C ASP A 157 11.31 -13.76 4.51
N GLY A 158 12.29 -13.55 3.63
CA GLY A 158 12.06 -13.35 2.20
C GLY A 158 11.38 -12.00 1.84
N PRO A 159 10.61 -11.94 0.73
CA PRO A 159 9.94 -10.71 0.27
C PRO A 159 8.60 -10.50 1.00
N TYR A 160 8.62 -10.53 2.33
CA TYR A 160 7.43 -10.41 3.16
C TYR A 160 7.66 -9.41 4.29
N LEU A 161 6.59 -8.72 4.69
CA LEU A 161 6.49 -8.05 5.97
C LEU A 161 5.47 -8.78 6.84
N GLN A 162 5.61 -8.64 8.15
CA GLN A 162 4.69 -9.23 9.13
C GLN A 162 4.30 -8.15 10.11
N GLY A 163 3.10 -8.22 10.69
CA GLY A 163 2.69 -7.14 11.56
C GLY A 163 1.26 -7.23 12.05
N VAL A 164 0.76 -6.08 12.46
CA VAL A 164 -0.66 -5.87 12.76
C VAL A 164 -1.19 -4.68 11.98
N VAL A 165 -2.48 -4.72 11.69
CA VAL A 165 -3.25 -3.60 11.14
C VAL A 165 -4.51 -3.44 11.96
N ARG A 166 -4.97 -2.21 12.15
CA ARG A 166 -6.28 -1.94 12.72
C ARG A 166 -7.35 -2.08 11.65
N GLN A 167 -8.37 -2.90 11.92
CA GLN A 167 -9.57 -3.03 11.09
C GLN A 167 -10.79 -2.92 12.01
N GLY A 168 -11.56 -1.83 11.86
CA GLY A 168 -12.54 -1.44 12.87
C GLY A 168 -11.85 -1.15 14.22
N ASP A 169 -12.36 -1.74 15.29
CA ASP A 169 -11.84 -1.58 16.65
C ASP A 169 -10.83 -2.66 17.07
N GLN A 170 -10.42 -3.54 16.14
CA GLN A 170 -9.55 -4.68 16.44
C GLN A 170 -8.21 -4.59 15.71
N MET A 171 -7.17 -5.07 16.39
CA MET A 171 -5.86 -5.33 15.79
C MET A 171 -5.87 -6.71 15.15
N GLN A 172 -5.59 -6.75 13.86
CA GLN A 172 -5.55 -7.96 13.06
C GLN A 172 -4.11 -8.27 12.66
N HIS A 173 -3.67 -9.50 12.91
CA HIS A 173 -2.39 -9.99 12.42
C HIS A 173 -2.41 -10.08 10.90
N VAL A 174 -1.31 -9.65 10.27
CA VAL A 174 -1.15 -9.70 8.82
C VAL A 174 0.20 -10.25 8.39
N LEU A 175 0.19 -10.97 7.27
CA LEU A 175 1.35 -11.21 6.43
C LEU A 175 1.21 -10.37 5.16
N VAL A 176 2.16 -9.48 4.91
CA VAL A 176 2.17 -8.62 3.73
C VAL A 176 3.15 -9.20 2.72
N SER A 177 2.66 -9.52 1.53
CA SER A 177 3.48 -10.05 0.44
C SER A 177 3.96 -8.92 -0.46
N LEU A 178 5.23 -9.01 -0.89
CA LEU A 178 5.87 -8.08 -1.83
C LEU A 178 6.14 -8.80 -3.16
N PRO A 179 5.15 -8.97 -4.04
CA PRO A 179 5.26 -9.82 -5.22
C PRO A 179 6.26 -9.31 -6.27
N GLY A 180 6.67 -8.04 -6.21
CA GLY A 180 7.70 -7.49 -7.10
C GLY A 180 7.34 -7.47 -8.59
N ARG A 181 6.03 -7.41 -8.89
CA ARG A 181 5.49 -7.40 -10.26
C ARG A 181 5.15 -5.99 -10.72
N ASP A 182 5.38 -5.72 -12.00
CA ASP A 182 5.11 -4.41 -12.60
C ASP A 182 3.61 -4.12 -12.82
N ASP A 183 2.78 -5.17 -12.91
CA ASP A 183 1.35 -5.10 -13.27
C ASP A 183 0.39 -5.32 -12.09
N GLY A 184 0.88 -5.18 -10.85
CA GLY A 184 0.11 -5.40 -9.64
C GLY A 184 0.51 -4.48 -8.48
N PRO A 185 -0.23 -4.52 -7.36
CA PRO A 185 0.15 -3.77 -6.17
C PRO A 185 1.51 -4.25 -5.64
N SER A 186 2.33 -3.31 -5.19
CA SER A 186 3.63 -3.61 -4.59
C SER A 186 3.50 -4.34 -3.25
N MET A 187 2.40 -4.10 -2.53
CA MET A 187 2.08 -4.76 -1.27
C MET A 187 0.68 -5.39 -1.33
N VAL A 188 0.56 -6.65 -0.92
CA VAL A 188 -0.72 -7.33 -0.70
C VAL A 188 -0.84 -7.68 0.78
N PHE A 189 -1.86 -7.16 1.44
CA PHE A 189 -2.12 -7.41 2.86
C PHE A 189 -2.98 -8.65 3.01
N ASN A 190 -2.48 -9.66 3.70
CA ASN A 190 -3.24 -10.88 4.00
C ASN A 190 -3.47 -10.98 5.51
N ALA A 191 -4.74 -11.01 5.93
CA ALA A 191 -5.12 -11.31 7.30
C ALA A 191 -4.79 -12.77 7.63
N ILE A 192 -4.27 -12.98 8.84
CA ILE A 192 -4.12 -14.32 9.41
C ILE A 192 -5.45 -14.77 10.01
N THR A 193 -6.00 -15.86 9.49
CA THR A 193 -7.23 -16.49 10.01
C THR A 193 -6.94 -17.96 10.36
N PRO A 194 -7.76 -18.60 11.21
CA PRO A 194 -7.63 -20.04 11.47
C PRO A 194 -7.70 -20.89 10.19
N GLU A 195 -8.42 -20.42 9.18
CA GLU A 195 -8.58 -21.09 7.88
C GLU A 195 -7.42 -20.82 6.90
N GLY A 196 -6.45 -19.97 7.28
CA GLY A 196 -5.32 -19.60 6.44
C GLY A 196 -5.26 -18.10 6.16
N LEU A 197 -4.67 -17.73 5.03
CA LEU A 197 -4.50 -16.33 4.64
C LEU A 197 -5.70 -15.81 3.85
N LEU A 198 -6.20 -14.65 4.24
CA LEU A 198 -7.26 -13.94 3.52
C LEU A 198 -6.74 -12.59 3.02
N PRO A 199 -6.70 -12.32 1.69
CA PRO A 199 -6.33 -11.00 1.19
C PRO A 199 -7.37 -9.96 1.62
N ILE A 200 -6.90 -8.93 2.33
CA ILE A 200 -7.75 -7.87 2.90
C ILE A 200 -7.36 -6.48 2.40
N GLY A 201 -6.38 -6.32 1.52
CA GLY A 201 -6.00 -4.98 1.07
C GLY A 201 -4.70 -4.93 0.28
N THR A 202 -4.36 -3.73 -0.15
CA THR A 202 -3.15 -3.46 -0.92
C THR A 202 -2.49 -2.17 -0.49
N GLY A 203 -1.21 -2.02 -0.80
CA GLY A 203 -0.45 -0.80 -0.55
C GLY A 203 0.67 -0.59 -1.56
N ASN A 204 1.12 0.66 -1.65
CA ASN A 204 2.20 1.09 -2.54
C ASN A 204 2.95 2.28 -1.95
N GLY A 205 4.24 2.39 -2.26
CA GLY A 205 5.06 3.57 -1.99
C GLY A 205 4.55 4.82 -2.70
N ILE A 206 4.59 5.94 -2.00
CA ILE A 206 4.20 7.24 -2.54
C ILE A 206 5.44 7.90 -3.13
N ASN A 207 5.48 7.98 -4.46
CA ASN A 207 6.59 8.60 -5.18
C ASN A 207 6.34 10.08 -5.52
N ARG A 208 5.06 10.47 -5.62
CA ARG A 208 4.62 11.82 -5.97
C ARG A 208 3.37 12.24 -5.20
N SER A 209 3.25 13.52 -4.91
CA SER A 209 2.06 14.16 -4.37
C SER A 209 1.79 15.47 -5.10
N GLY A 210 0.58 15.67 -5.60
CA GLY A 210 0.26 16.85 -6.43
C GLY A 210 1.06 16.93 -7.74
N GLY A 211 1.63 15.81 -8.21
CA GLY A 211 2.50 15.75 -9.40
C GLY A 211 3.99 15.91 -9.11
N GLU A 212 4.33 16.46 -7.94
CA GLU A 212 5.70 16.69 -7.50
C GLU A 212 6.30 15.46 -6.81
N PRO A 213 7.59 15.15 -7.02
CA PRO A 213 8.30 14.13 -6.24
C PRO A 213 8.26 14.44 -4.73
N VAL A 214 8.07 13.42 -3.90
CA VAL A 214 8.10 13.53 -2.42
C VAL A 214 9.14 12.62 -1.79
N SER A 215 9.46 12.78 -0.50
CA SER A 215 10.36 11.83 0.17
C SER A 215 9.81 10.39 0.07
N ARG A 216 10.67 9.45 -0.36
CA ARG A 216 10.34 8.03 -0.58
C ARG A 216 10.28 7.26 0.73
N GLU A 217 9.47 7.75 1.65
CA GLU A 217 9.32 7.20 3.00
C GLU A 217 7.85 7.01 3.42
N HIS A 218 6.90 7.42 2.57
CA HIS A 218 5.48 7.27 2.84
C HIS A 218 4.88 6.19 1.94
N ILE A 219 4.00 5.38 2.50
CA ILE A 219 3.23 4.37 1.78
C ILE A 219 1.74 4.66 1.93
N ALA A 220 1.00 4.47 0.85
CA ALA A 220 -0.45 4.52 0.85
C ALA A 220 -0.97 3.09 0.90
N PHE A 221 -1.88 2.79 1.81
CA PHE A 221 -2.53 1.48 1.88
C PHE A 221 -4.04 1.62 2.09
N LYS A 222 -4.78 0.61 1.63
CA LYS A 222 -6.22 0.52 1.82
C LYS A 222 -6.61 -0.91 2.10
N LEU A 223 -7.31 -1.11 3.21
CA LEU A 223 -7.89 -2.39 3.57
C LEU A 223 -9.37 -2.46 3.19
N GLU A 224 -9.90 -3.67 3.12
CA GLU A 224 -11.32 -3.93 2.96
C GLU A 224 -12.07 -3.35 4.17
N GLY A 225 -13.14 -2.60 3.88
CA GLY A 225 -13.90 -1.85 4.89
C GLY A 225 -13.38 -0.44 5.16
N ASP A 226 -12.17 -0.08 4.71
CA ASP A 226 -11.64 1.28 4.90
C ASP A 226 -12.45 2.30 4.08
N SER A 227 -12.90 3.37 4.75
CA SER A 227 -13.61 4.49 4.12
C SER A 227 -12.66 5.40 3.32
N ALA A 228 -11.37 5.43 3.69
CA ALA A 228 -10.33 6.25 3.07
C ALA A 228 -9.00 5.50 2.98
N VAL A 229 -8.09 5.99 2.13
CA VAL A 229 -6.71 5.51 2.07
C VAL A 229 -5.96 5.98 3.33
N ARG A 230 -5.22 5.08 3.97
CA ARG A 230 -4.36 5.37 5.12
C ARG A 230 -2.91 5.52 4.70
N ILE A 231 -2.16 6.26 5.51
CA ILE A 231 -0.75 6.57 5.24
C ILE A 231 0.12 5.92 6.32
N GLY A 232 1.06 5.10 5.88
CA GLY A 232 2.16 4.60 6.73
C GLY A 232 3.44 5.36 6.42
N LYS A 233 4.36 5.37 7.37
CA LYS A 233 5.70 5.96 7.26
C LYS A 233 6.77 4.90 7.55
N LEU A 234 7.88 4.95 6.83
CA LEU A 234 9.06 4.16 7.15
C LEU A 234 9.69 4.64 8.47
N ASP A 235 9.93 3.73 9.41
CA ASP A 235 10.44 4.08 10.73
C ASP A 235 11.91 4.57 10.67
N ALA A 236 12.73 3.89 9.88
CA ALA A 236 14.13 4.23 9.63
C ALA A 236 14.47 4.07 8.14
N PRO A 237 14.05 5.00 7.26
CA PRO A 237 14.16 4.83 5.81
C PRO A 237 15.60 4.67 5.31
N GLY A 238 16.59 5.22 6.02
CA GLY A 238 18.01 5.04 5.72
C GLY A 238 18.57 3.64 6.06
N GLU A 239 17.88 2.89 6.91
CA GLU A 239 18.26 1.52 7.30
C GLU A 239 17.54 0.46 6.45
N VAL A 240 16.50 0.84 5.69
CA VAL A 240 15.79 -0.07 4.78
C VAL A 240 16.68 -0.44 3.60
N PRO A 241 16.97 -1.74 3.36
CA PRO A 241 17.78 -2.16 2.22
C PRO A 241 17.19 -1.68 0.89
N PRO A 242 18.00 -1.26 -0.09
CA PRO A 242 17.49 -0.74 -1.37
C PRO A 242 16.57 -1.69 -2.13
N THR A 243 16.80 -3.00 -2.00
CA THR A 243 15.95 -4.04 -2.62
C THR A 243 14.57 -4.10 -1.96
N LEU A 244 14.52 -4.07 -0.62
CA LEU A 244 13.25 -4.01 0.11
C LEU A 244 12.53 -2.70 -0.18
N HIS A 245 13.26 -1.57 -0.19
CA HIS A 245 12.71 -0.25 -0.51
C HIS A 245 12.04 -0.23 -1.89
N ALA A 246 12.68 -0.77 -2.92
CA ALA A 246 12.09 -0.90 -4.25
C ALA A 246 10.85 -1.80 -4.25
N LEU A 247 10.86 -2.91 -3.52
CA LEU A 247 9.71 -3.83 -3.40
C LEU A 247 8.49 -3.18 -2.73
N LEU A 248 8.66 -2.13 -1.92
CA LEU A 248 7.54 -1.35 -1.37
C LEU A 248 6.86 -0.46 -2.42
N GLY A 249 7.40 -0.35 -3.63
CA GLY A 249 6.86 0.44 -4.73
C GLY A 249 7.50 1.82 -4.87
N PHE A 250 8.67 2.05 -4.27
CA PHE A 250 9.42 3.28 -4.47
C PHE A 250 10.23 3.24 -5.76
N ASP A 251 10.13 4.30 -6.56
CA ASP A 251 10.77 4.42 -7.88
C ASP A 251 12.25 4.81 -7.83
N GLN A 252 12.72 5.28 -6.67
CA GLN A 252 14.08 5.73 -6.42
C GLN A 252 14.45 5.42 -4.98
N ARG A 253 15.75 5.25 -4.73
CA ARG A 253 16.28 5.10 -3.36
C ARG A 253 15.91 6.31 -2.52
N TRP A 254 15.62 6.06 -1.24
CA TRP A 254 15.51 7.12 -0.27
C TRP A 254 16.82 7.90 -0.18
N LYS A 255 16.69 9.22 -0.01
CA LYS A 255 17.79 10.15 0.19
C LYS A 255 17.38 11.04 1.36
N GLU A 256 18.32 11.26 2.26
CA GLU A 256 18.13 12.23 3.32
C GLU A 256 17.94 13.62 2.69
N GLU A 257 16.76 14.18 2.87
CA GLU A 257 16.48 15.54 2.46
C GLU A 257 17.23 16.44 3.46
N ASN A 258 18.37 16.97 3.03
CA ASN A 258 19.24 17.77 3.88
C ASN A 258 18.54 19.09 4.20
N THR A 259 17.71 19.12 5.25
CA THR A 259 17.05 20.34 5.75
C THR A 259 17.95 21.14 6.69
N LEU A 260 19.27 20.93 6.67
CA LEU A 260 20.17 21.89 7.27
C LEU A 260 20.06 23.19 6.47
N PRO A 261 19.64 24.33 7.07
CA PRO A 261 19.83 25.61 6.41
C PRO A 261 21.33 25.69 6.11
N LYS A 262 21.66 25.86 4.83
CA LYS A 262 23.02 26.09 4.38
C LYS A 262 23.56 27.24 5.24
N SER A 263 24.36 26.91 6.26
CA SER A 263 25.00 27.90 7.10
C SER A 263 25.68 28.86 6.14
N ALA A 264 25.18 30.09 6.09
CA ALA A 264 25.79 31.13 5.29
C ALA A 264 27.28 31.13 5.61
N PRO A 265 28.17 31.27 4.61
CA PRO A 265 29.61 31.24 4.87
C PRO A 265 29.90 32.25 5.98
N THR A 266 30.41 31.75 7.10
CA THR A 266 30.91 32.58 8.20
C THR A 266 31.86 33.59 7.57
N ALA A 267 31.46 34.87 7.58
CA ALA A 267 32.32 35.93 7.13
C ALA A 267 33.65 35.81 7.88
N ALA A 268 34.76 35.76 7.13
CA ALA A 268 36.09 35.77 7.70
C ALA A 268 36.21 36.96 8.67
N PRO A 269 36.86 36.80 9.83
CA PRO A 269 37.05 37.92 10.74
C PRO A 269 37.80 39.03 10.00
N SER A 270 37.16 40.19 9.85
CA SER A 270 37.79 41.40 9.37
C SER A 270 38.87 41.80 10.36
N VAL A 271 40.12 41.60 9.98
CA VAL A 271 41.29 42.13 10.68
C VAL A 271 41.18 43.65 10.68
N GLN A 272 40.91 44.25 11.85
CA GLN A 272 41.05 45.70 12.02
C GLN A 272 42.54 46.06 11.92
N PRO A 273 42.92 47.05 11.09
CA PRO A 273 44.27 47.60 11.14
C PRO A 273 44.48 48.28 12.50
N SER A 274 45.54 47.91 13.21
CA SER A 274 45.98 48.57 14.43
C SER A 274 46.40 50.01 14.14
N ASP A 275 45.87 50.97 14.90
CA ASP A 275 46.27 52.38 14.86
C ASP A 275 47.77 52.55 15.08
N PRO A 276 48.44 53.45 14.34
CA PRO A 276 49.84 53.76 14.59
C PRO A 276 49.99 54.51 15.92
N ARG A 277 50.88 54.03 16.79
CA ARG A 277 51.28 54.77 18.01
C ARG A 277 51.98 56.08 17.62
N PRO A 278 51.64 57.22 18.24
CA PRO A 278 52.41 58.44 18.12
C PRO A 278 53.68 58.38 19.01
N VAL A 279 54.80 58.76 18.38
CA VAL A 279 56.13 59.22 18.86
C VAL A 279 56.74 58.61 20.12
#